data_AF-A0A0C1FXF9-F1
#
_entry.id   AF-A0A0C1FXF9-F1
#
_cell.length_a   1.000
_cell.length_b   1.000
_cell.length_c   1.000
_cell.angle_alpha   90.00
_cell.angle_beta   90.00
_cell.angle_gamma   90.00
#
_symmetry.space_group_name_H-M   'P 1'
#
loop_
_entity.id
_entity.type
_entity.pdbx_description
1 polymer ?
#
loop_
_entity_poly.entity_id
_entity_poly.type
_entity_poly.pdbx_seq_one_letter_code
_entity_poly.pdbx_strand_id
1 'polypeptide(L)'
;MEENLLAIAYLEEKEKALEHRKIIDLDLKPALKELEDDKSEAGKLKVPELEKQIADEEERFKKTIERMQAAFTPFYPYLERIGASKTNPYLLHYHQKDYGFYIDDNKNIHYTTY
;
A
#
# COMPACT_ATOMS: atom_id res chain seq x y z
N MET A 1 23.82 -1.35 3.95
CA MET A 1 23.01 -2.31 4.78
C MET A 1 21.77 -1.61 5.27
N GLU A 2 21.89 -0.36 5.72
CA GLU A 2 20.78 0.53 6.03
C GLU A 2 19.78 0.68 4.87
N GLU A 3 20.25 0.77 3.64
CA GLU A 3 19.41 0.95 2.44
C GLU A 3 18.56 -0.28 2.12
N ASN A 4 19.09 -1.48 2.38
CA ASN A 4 18.30 -2.72 2.29
C ASN A 4 17.18 -2.74 3.32
N LEU A 5 17.45 -2.27 4.55
CA LEU A 5 16.42 -2.19 5.59
C LEU A 5 15.33 -1.18 5.21
N LEU A 6 15.72 -0.04 4.65
CA LEU A 6 14.77 0.96 4.15
C LEU A 6 13.93 0.43 2.97
N ALA A 7 14.56 -0.28 2.02
CA ALA A 7 13.88 -0.91 0.90
C ALA A 7 12.88 -1.98 1.36
N ILE A 8 13.27 -2.82 2.33
CA ILE A 8 12.39 -3.83 2.94
C ILE A 8 11.22 -3.14 3.66
N ALA A 9 11.49 -2.16 4.51
CA ALA A 9 10.44 -1.44 5.25
C ALA A 9 9.45 -0.75 4.30
N TYR A 10 9.96 -0.11 3.24
CA TYR A 10 9.12 0.52 2.22
C TYR A 10 8.27 -0.52 1.48
N LEU A 11 8.87 -1.64 1.05
CA LEU A 11 8.17 -2.73 0.36
C LEU A 11 7.05 -3.32 1.22
N GLU A 12 7.34 -3.67 2.47
CA GLU A 12 6.36 -4.30 3.36
C GLU A 12 5.17 -3.39 3.65
N GLU A 13 5.41 -2.10 3.91
CA GLU A 13 4.31 -1.16 4.13
C GLU A 13 3.54 -0.87 2.82
N LYS A 14 4.21 -0.86 1.66
CA LYS A 14 3.54 -0.68 0.37
C LYS A 14 2.64 -1.87 0.03
N GLU A 15 3.09 -3.10 0.22
CA GLU A 15 2.27 -4.32 0.04
C GLU A 15 1.07 -4.34 1.00
N LYS A 16 1.26 -3.97 2.28
CA LYS A 16 0.15 -3.82 3.23
C LYS A 16 -0.84 -2.75 2.77
N ALA A 17 -0.35 -1.59 2.31
CA ALA A 17 -1.21 -0.51 1.84
C ALA A 17 -2.05 -0.93 0.63
N LEU A 18 -1.47 -1.68 -0.31
CA LEU A 18 -2.18 -2.26 -1.44
C LEU A 18 -3.27 -3.25 -0.99
N GLU A 19 -2.98 -4.12 -0.02
CA GLU A 19 -3.98 -5.06 0.51
C GLU A 19 -5.13 -4.33 1.22
N HIS A 20 -4.85 -3.31 2.04
CA HIS A 20 -5.90 -2.49 2.65
C HIS A 20 -6.79 -1.83 1.59
N ARG A 21 -6.21 -1.26 0.52
CA ARG A 21 -7.01 -0.68 -0.58
C ARG A 21 -7.85 -1.72 -1.28
N LYS A 22 -7.31 -2.90 -1.53
CA LYS A 22 -8.04 -4.01 -2.14
C LYS A 22 -9.27 -4.40 -1.30
N ILE A 23 -9.09 -4.59 0.00
CA ILE A 23 -10.19 -4.90 0.93
C ILE A 23 -11.26 -3.80 0.89
N ILE A 24 -10.86 -2.54 1.01
CA ILE A 24 -11.81 -1.42 1.01
C ILE A 24 -12.56 -1.31 -0.32
N ASP A 25 -11.84 -1.30 -1.44
CA ASP A 25 -12.38 -0.94 -2.75
C ASP A 25 -13.05 -2.11 -3.48
N LEU A 26 -12.59 -3.34 -3.26
CA LEU A 26 -13.09 -4.52 -3.97
C LEU A 26 -14.02 -5.39 -3.11
N ASP A 27 -13.89 -5.35 -1.78
CA ASP A 27 -14.69 -6.21 -0.91
C ASP A 27 -15.76 -5.39 -0.15
N LEU A 28 -15.34 -4.37 0.63
CA LEU A 28 -16.24 -3.68 1.55
C LEU A 28 -17.18 -2.66 0.88
N LYS A 29 -16.65 -1.78 0.01
CA LYS A 29 -17.49 -0.79 -0.69
C LYS A 29 -18.55 -1.42 -1.60
N PRO A 30 -18.24 -2.48 -2.39
CA PRO A 30 -19.26 -3.18 -3.14
C PRO A 30 -20.34 -3.81 -2.24
N ALA A 31 -19.93 -4.47 -1.15
CA ALA A 31 -20.87 -5.06 -0.19
C ALA A 31 -21.76 -4.00 0.48
N LEU A 32 -21.23 -2.80 0.76
CA LEU A 32 -22.01 -1.68 1.30
C LEU A 32 -23.08 -1.25 0.30
N LYS A 33 -22.70 -1.08 -0.96
CA LYS A 33 -23.64 -0.72 -2.02
C LYS A 33 -24.77 -1.76 -2.17
N GLU A 34 -24.43 -3.05 -2.13
CA GLU A 34 -25.42 -4.14 -2.19
C GLU A 34 -26.39 -4.10 -1.00
N LEU A 35 -25.91 -3.79 0.21
CA LEU A 35 -26.75 -3.65 1.40
C LEU A 35 -27.60 -2.38 1.38
N GLU A 36 -27.09 -1.27 0.84
CA GLU A 36 -27.84 -0.03 0.66
C GLU A 36 -28.98 -0.20 -0.36
N ASP A 37 -28.77 -1.05 -1.37
CA ASP A 37 -29.80 -1.42 -2.35
C ASP A 37 -30.85 -2.40 -1.75
N ASP A 38 -30.50 -3.15 -0.70
CA ASP A 38 -31.43 -4.01 0.06
C ASP A 38 -32.27 -3.19 1.07
N LYS A 39 -33.55 -2.98 0.73
CA LYS A 39 -34.50 -2.24 1.58
C LYS A 39 -35.03 -3.02 2.78
N SER A 40 -34.56 -4.23 3.03
CA SER A 40 -34.95 -5.03 4.19
C SER A 40 -34.49 -4.38 5.51
N GLU A 41 -35.22 -4.60 6.60
CA GLU A 41 -34.81 -4.15 7.93
C GLU A 41 -33.49 -4.81 8.38
N ALA A 42 -33.23 -6.04 7.90
CA ALA A 42 -31.95 -6.73 8.14
C ALA A 42 -30.78 -6.08 7.39
N GLY A 43 -31.01 -5.58 6.17
CA GLY A 43 -30.02 -4.80 5.40
C GLY A 43 -29.66 -3.49 6.11
N LYS A 44 -30.67 -2.72 6.54
CA LYS A 44 -30.49 -1.44 7.26
C LYS A 44 -29.72 -1.57 8.57
N LEU A 45 -29.85 -2.69 9.29
CA LEU A 45 -29.11 -2.94 10.53
C LEU A 45 -27.62 -3.25 10.29
N LYS A 46 -27.27 -3.78 9.11
CA LYS A 46 -25.89 -4.16 8.76
C LYS A 46 -25.08 -3.03 8.12
N VAL A 47 -25.75 -2.04 7.52
CA VAL A 47 -25.08 -0.86 6.92
C VAL A 47 -24.12 -0.18 7.91
N PRO A 48 -24.52 0.17 9.15
CA PRO A 48 -23.61 0.83 10.10
C PRO A 48 -22.41 -0.03 10.51
N GLU A 49 -22.59 -1.36 10.56
CA GLU A 49 -21.49 -2.29 10.87
C GLU A 49 -20.44 -2.28 9.76
N LEU A 50 -20.88 -2.26 8.51
CA LEU A 50 -19.99 -2.27 7.35
C LEU A 50 -19.34 -0.91 7.10
N GLU A 51 -20.06 0.19 7.32
CA GLU A 51 -19.48 1.54 7.33
C GLU A 51 -18.37 1.66 8.38
N LYS A 52 -18.59 1.09 9.57
CA LYS A 52 -17.55 1.05 10.61
C LYS A 52 -16.34 0.23 10.17
N GLN A 53 -16.54 -0.94 9.56
CA GLN A 53 -15.44 -1.76 9.05
C GLN A 53 -14.61 -1.01 7.99
N ILE A 54 -15.27 -0.28 7.08
CA ILE A 54 -14.60 0.57 6.09
C ILE A 54 -13.78 1.67 6.79
N ALA A 55 -14.36 2.35 7.78
CA ALA A 55 -13.66 3.39 8.53
C ALA A 55 -12.42 2.85 9.26
N ASP A 56 -12.54 1.69 9.90
CA ASP A 56 -11.45 1.02 10.60
C ASP A 56 -10.32 0.62 9.63
N GLU A 57 -10.65 0.11 8.44
CA GLU A 57 -9.64 -0.21 7.42
C GLU A 57 -9.02 1.04 6.77
N GLU A 58 -9.78 2.11 6.54
CA GLU A 58 -9.23 3.40 6.10
C GLU A 58 -8.25 3.98 7.14
N GLU A 59 -8.51 3.80 8.44
CA GLU A 59 -7.57 4.20 9.49
C GLU A 59 -6.28 3.35 9.46
N ARG A 60 -6.41 2.03 9.26
CA ARG A 60 -5.24 1.13 9.10
C ARG A 60 -4.42 1.46 7.86
N PHE A 61 -5.08 1.78 6.75
CA PHE A 61 -4.43 2.27 5.54
C PHE A 61 -3.64 3.55 5.82
N LYS A 62 -4.24 4.56 6.47
CA LYS A 62 -3.55 5.82 6.81
C LYS A 62 -2.31 5.58 7.67
N LYS A 63 -2.41 4.78 8.73
CA LYS A 63 -1.25 4.43 9.59
C LYS A 63 -0.16 3.72 8.81
N THR A 64 -0.52 2.88 7.85
CA THR A 64 0.42 2.19 6.97
C THR A 64 1.11 3.17 6.03
N ILE A 65 0.39 4.15 5.46
CA ILE A 65 0.99 5.22 4.67
C ILE A 65 1.96 6.08 5.49
N GLU A 66 1.64 6.39 6.75
CA GLU A 66 2.56 7.11 7.65
C GLU A 66 3.86 6.33 7.90
N ARG A 67 3.78 5.02 8.13
CA ARG A 67 4.96 4.15 8.27
C ARG A 67 5.74 4.04 6.97
N MET A 68 5.05 3.91 5.83
CA MET A 68 5.66 3.92 4.51
C MET A 68 6.41 5.24 4.26
N GLN A 69 5.85 6.38 4.68
CA GLN A 69 6.48 7.69 4.55
C GLN A 69 7.77 7.80 5.38
N ALA A 70 7.81 7.17 6.56
CA ALA A 70 9.00 7.11 7.40
C ALA A 70 10.16 6.37 6.72
N ALA A 71 9.88 5.31 5.96
CA ALA A 71 10.88 4.62 5.14
C ALA A 71 11.20 5.37 3.83
N PHE A 72 10.19 6.00 3.21
CA PHE A 72 10.34 6.79 1.98
C PHE A 72 11.31 7.95 2.16
N THR A 73 11.17 8.72 3.24
CA THR A 73 11.91 9.97 3.49
C THR A 73 13.45 9.78 3.40
N PRO A 74 14.05 8.76 4.02
CA PRO A 74 15.47 8.46 3.85
C PRO A 74 15.80 7.63 2.59
N PHE A 75 14.88 6.81 2.07
CA PHE A 75 15.16 5.94 0.93
C PHE A 75 15.12 6.66 -0.42
N TYR A 76 14.21 7.61 -0.59
CA TYR A 76 14.06 8.38 -1.83
C TYR A 76 15.36 9.11 -2.21
N PRO A 77 16.01 9.91 -1.33
CA PRO A 77 17.25 10.59 -1.68
C PRO A 77 18.39 9.62 -2.02
N TYR A 78 18.39 8.43 -1.42
CA TYR A 78 19.35 7.39 -1.77
C TYR A 78 19.16 6.91 -3.22
N LEU A 79 17.92 6.57 -3.59
CA LEU A 79 17.57 6.15 -4.95
C LEU A 79 17.86 7.24 -5.99
N GLU A 80 17.56 8.50 -5.65
CA GLU A 80 17.85 9.66 -6.49
C GLU A 80 19.37 9.82 -6.71
N ARG A 81 20.16 9.72 -5.64
CA ARG A 81 21.63 9.82 -5.69
C ARG A 81 22.28 8.77 -6.58
N ILE A 82 21.76 7.54 -6.60
CA ILE A 82 22.30 6.46 -7.44
C ILE A 82 21.70 6.46 -8.86
N GLY A 83 20.79 7.40 -9.16
CA GLY A 83 20.12 7.47 -10.46
C GLY A 83 19.22 6.25 -10.74
N ALA A 84 18.54 5.73 -9.70
CA ALA A 84 17.68 4.57 -9.84
C ALA A 84 16.47 4.89 -10.72
N SER A 85 16.39 4.21 -11.86
CA SER A 85 15.34 4.37 -12.87
C SER A 85 14.79 3.01 -13.28
N LYS A 86 13.69 3.00 -14.03
CA LYS A 86 13.07 1.74 -14.49
C LYS A 86 14.04 0.82 -15.25
N THR A 87 15.00 1.38 -15.98
CA THR A 87 16.02 0.63 -16.73
C THR A 87 17.29 0.34 -15.93
N ASN A 88 17.48 1.00 -14.79
CA ASN A 88 18.61 0.82 -13.89
C ASN A 88 18.13 0.88 -12.44
N PRO A 89 17.43 -0.16 -11.95
CA PRO A 89 16.83 -0.16 -10.62
C PRO A 89 17.85 -0.50 -9.53
N TYR A 90 17.56 -0.10 -8.29
CA TYR A 90 18.21 -0.64 -7.11
C TYR A 90 17.71 -2.06 -6.82
N LEU A 91 18.61 -3.04 -6.83
CA LEU A 91 18.24 -4.44 -6.64
C LEU A 91 18.34 -4.87 -5.18
N LEU A 92 17.29 -5.54 -4.71
CA LEU A 92 17.20 -6.16 -3.39
C LEU A 92 16.74 -7.61 -3.54
N HIS A 93 17.49 -8.55 -2.96
CA HIS A 93 17.04 -9.92 -2.81
C HIS A 93 16.34 -10.08 -1.45
N TYR A 94 15.04 -10.38 -1.45
CA TYR A 94 14.23 -10.56 -0.24
C TYR A 94 13.19 -11.66 -0.41
N HIS A 95 12.98 -12.50 0.61
CA HIS A 95 12.06 -13.65 0.55
C HIS A 95 12.16 -14.49 -0.74
N GLN A 96 13.39 -14.83 -1.16
CA GLN A 96 13.68 -15.63 -2.37
C GLN A 96 13.21 -14.97 -3.69
N LYS A 97 13.01 -13.66 -3.70
CA LYS A 97 12.63 -12.88 -4.88
C LYS A 97 13.56 -11.69 -5.05
N ASP A 98 13.76 -11.30 -6.30
CA ASP A 98 14.52 -10.10 -6.65
C ASP A 98 13.56 -8.94 -6.90
N TYR A 99 13.79 -7.84 -6.19
CA TYR A 99 13.03 -6.61 -6.29
C TYR A 99 13.90 -5.50 -6.86
N GLY A 100 13.42 -4.80 -7.88
CA GLY A 100 14.06 -3.62 -8.43
C GLY A 100 13.30 -2.35 -8.09
N PHE A 101 13.88 -1.49 -7.26
CA PHE A 101 13.31 -0.20 -6.88
C PHE A 101 13.78 0.92 -7.78
N TYR A 102 12.88 1.84 -8.13
CA TYR A 102 13.20 2.99 -8.98
C TYR A 102 12.27 4.17 -8.69
N ILE A 103 12.71 5.37 -9.09
CA ILE A 103 11.89 6.59 -9.02
C ILE A 103 11.24 6.83 -10.39
N ASP A 104 9.95 7.18 -10.42
CA ASP A 104 9.26 7.65 -11.64
C ASP A 104 9.32 9.18 -11.80
N ASP A 105 8.79 9.68 -12.93
CA ASP A 105 8.75 11.11 -13.23
C ASP A 105 7.91 11.92 -12.20
N ASN A 106 7.00 11.24 -11.48
CA ASN A 106 6.17 11.83 -10.44
C ASN A 106 6.82 11.79 -9.04
N LYS A 107 8.12 11.43 -8.96
CA LYS A 107 8.89 11.33 -7.72
C LYS A 107 8.36 10.28 -6.74
N ASN A 108 7.76 9.21 -7.24
CA ASN A 108 7.33 8.07 -6.46
C ASN A 108 8.32 6.92 -6.56
N ILE A 109 8.50 6.19 -5.45
CA ILE A 109 9.25 4.93 -5.46
C ILE A 109 8.34 3.81 -5.95
N HIS A 110 8.78 3.11 -6.98
CA HIS A 110 8.16 1.90 -7.50
C HIS A 110 9.07 0.71 -7.28
N TYR A 111 8.50 -0.49 -7.34
CA TYR A 111 9.27 -1.72 -7.42
C TYR A 111 8.70 -2.64 -8.50
N THR A 112 9.57 -3.42 -9.10
CA THR A 112 9.23 -4.57 -9.95
C THR A 112 9.84 -5.83 -9.36
N THR A 113 9.19 -6.96 -9.57
CA THR A 113 9.73 -8.29 -9.22
C THR A 113 10.29 -8.96 -10.48
N TYR A 114 11.42 -9.65 -10.35
CA TYR A 114 12.06 -10.42 -11.41
C TYR A 114 11.99 -11.92 -11.16
#